data_AF-W4VGF1-F1
#
_entry.id   AF-W4VGF1-F1
#
_cell.length_a   1.000
_cell.length_b   1.000
_cell.length_c   1.000
_cell.angle_alpha   90.00
_cell.angle_beta   90.00
_cell.angle_gamma   90.00
#
_symmetry.space_group_name_H-M   'P 1'
#
loop_
_entity.id
_entity.type
_entity.pdbx_description
1 polymer ?
#
loop_
_entity_poly.entity_id
_entity_poly.type
_entity_poly.pdbx_seq_one_letter_code
_entity_poly.pdbx_strand_id
1 'polypeptide(L)'
;MDIVIGNIIKADKNCREVNYFKSVYECFPQQNIFTQQHAAEILLDTSFKSQSIQAMMMKKSFLLERKLKMVEGVVGEDTLYFWEVLYNAQSFATINEIIHIYFAGVEGSSVNNITLQTFLKYKKIEERKLEFLQNHSLLDEYLALRFSYYFNNWYLKKWNRMKEYDKDQAKEVLKDILEMYLPYMQEHQKHEWHLLMR
;
A
#
# COMPACT_ATOMS: atom_id res chain seq x y z
N MET A 1 -13.98 -19.61 -3.82
CA MET A 1 -13.62 -18.43 -3.03
C MET A 1 -12.19 -18.60 -2.54
N ASP A 2 -11.30 -17.70 -2.94
CA ASP A 2 -9.89 -17.74 -2.56
C ASP A 2 -9.59 -16.84 -1.37
N ILE A 3 -10.30 -15.71 -1.28
CA ILE A 3 -10.10 -14.70 -0.23
C ILE A 3 -11.45 -14.22 0.31
N VAL A 4 -11.52 -13.98 1.62
CA VAL A 4 -12.57 -13.17 2.26
C VAL A 4 -11.89 -12.04 3.04
N ILE A 5 -12.28 -10.79 2.76
CA ILE A 5 -11.68 -9.58 3.31
C ILE A 5 -12.69 -8.91 4.24
N GLY A 6 -12.31 -8.72 5.50
CA GLY A 6 -13.15 -8.08 6.51
C GLY A 6 -12.62 -6.72 6.95
N ASN A 7 -13.25 -6.19 7.98
CA ASN A 7 -12.90 -4.92 8.62
C ASN A 7 -11.99 -5.15 9.83
N ILE A 8 -11.33 -4.09 10.29
CA ILE A 8 -10.54 -4.11 11.52
C ILE A 8 -10.92 -2.98 12.46
N ILE A 9 -10.68 -3.20 13.76
CA ILE A 9 -10.54 -2.10 14.72
C ILE A 9 -9.05 -1.81 14.84
N LYS A 10 -8.64 -0.55 14.63
CA LYS A 10 -7.33 -0.07 15.04
C LYS A 10 -7.45 0.52 16.45
N ALA A 11 -6.77 -0.10 17.41
CA ALA A 11 -6.72 0.33 18.79
C ALA A 11 -5.34 0.95 19.10
N ASP A 12 -5.33 2.26 19.35
CA ASP A 12 -4.17 3.00 19.89
C ASP A 12 -4.55 3.69 21.20
N LYS A 13 -4.42 5.03 21.29
CA LYS A 13 -5.03 5.83 22.35
C LYS A 13 -6.56 5.87 22.22
N ASN A 14 -7.06 5.69 21.01
CA ASN A 14 -8.48 5.57 20.68
C ASN A 14 -8.74 4.29 19.87
N CYS A 15 -9.99 3.84 19.85
CA CYS A 15 -10.44 2.78 18.95
C CYS A 15 -11.13 3.39 17.73
N ARG A 16 -10.69 3.02 16.53
CA ARG A 16 -11.35 3.40 15.27
C ARG A 16 -11.53 2.20 14.37
N GLU A 17 -12.67 2.14 13.70
CA GLU A 17 -12.92 1.13 12.67
C GLU A 17 -12.23 1.53 11.36
N VAL A 18 -11.54 0.57 10.74
CA VAL A 18 -11.12 0.66 9.34
C VAL A 18 -12.04 -0.25 8.54
N ASN A 19 -13.08 0.37 8.00
CA ASN A 19 -14.10 -0.30 7.22
C ASN A 19 -13.68 -0.36 5.75
N TYR A 20 -13.08 -1.49 5.35
CA TYR A 20 -12.70 -1.73 3.96
C TYR A 20 -13.92 -2.12 3.12
N PHE A 21 -14.86 -2.86 3.71
CA PHE A 21 -16.12 -3.22 3.06
C PHE A 21 -16.84 -1.98 2.51
N LYS A 22 -16.99 -0.94 3.34
CA LYS A 22 -17.65 0.33 2.95
C LYS A 22 -16.95 0.99 1.77
N SER A 23 -15.62 1.02 1.75
CA SER A 23 -14.88 1.61 0.64
C SER A 23 -15.07 0.86 -0.67
N VAL A 24 -15.24 -0.46 -0.64
CA VAL A 24 -15.57 -1.23 -1.84
C VAL A 24 -17.05 -1.06 -2.20
N TYR A 25 -17.95 -1.10 -1.21
CA TYR A 25 -19.40 -0.98 -1.42
C TYR A 25 -19.81 0.38 -2.00
N GLU A 26 -19.11 1.46 -1.64
CA GLU A 26 -19.33 2.81 -2.20
C GLU A 26 -19.06 2.87 -3.71
N CYS A 27 -18.11 2.06 -4.21
CA CYS A 27 -17.77 1.95 -5.63
C CYS A 27 -18.62 0.88 -6.34
N PHE A 28 -18.94 -0.22 -5.65
CA PHE A 28 -19.65 -1.40 -6.17
C PHE A 28 -20.91 -1.69 -5.35
N PRO A 29 -21.97 -0.86 -5.51
CA PRO A 29 -23.18 -1.00 -4.70
C PRO A 29 -23.87 -2.35 -4.97
N GLN A 30 -24.33 -2.99 -3.90
CA GLN A 30 -25.01 -4.32 -3.94
C GLN A 30 -24.14 -5.48 -4.42
N GLN A 31 -22.82 -5.29 -4.56
CA GLN A 31 -21.89 -6.35 -4.91
C GLN A 31 -20.84 -6.51 -3.80
N ASN A 32 -20.69 -7.75 -3.32
CA ASN A 32 -19.71 -8.09 -2.28
C ASN A 32 -18.90 -9.36 -2.62
N ILE A 33 -19.16 -9.96 -3.77
CA ILE A 33 -18.42 -11.09 -4.33
C ILE A 33 -17.90 -10.66 -5.70
N PHE A 34 -16.63 -10.94 -5.93
CA PHE A 34 -15.89 -10.47 -7.09
C PHE A 34 -15.08 -11.62 -7.67
N THR A 35 -14.80 -11.50 -8.97
CA THR A 35 -13.90 -12.39 -9.69
C THR A 35 -12.60 -11.67 -10.01
N GLN A 36 -11.60 -12.40 -10.50
CA GLN A 36 -10.31 -11.83 -10.91
C GLN A 36 -10.44 -10.59 -11.82
N GLN A 37 -11.44 -10.58 -12.71
CA GLN A 37 -11.67 -9.49 -13.67
C GLN A 37 -11.95 -8.13 -12.99
N HIS A 38 -12.45 -8.14 -11.75
CA HIS A 38 -12.75 -6.93 -10.99
C HIS A 38 -11.57 -6.41 -10.18
N ALA A 39 -10.46 -7.17 -10.08
CA ALA A 39 -9.38 -6.84 -9.16
C ALA A 39 -8.70 -5.50 -9.52
N ALA A 40 -8.45 -5.26 -10.81
CA ALA A 40 -7.91 -3.98 -11.29
C ALA A 40 -8.85 -2.81 -10.96
N GLU A 41 -10.13 -2.95 -11.32
CA GLU A 41 -11.15 -1.92 -11.09
C GLU A 41 -11.28 -1.56 -9.60
N ILE A 42 -11.31 -2.56 -8.71
CA ILE A 42 -11.33 -2.32 -7.27
C ILE A 42 -10.09 -1.58 -6.78
N LEU A 43 -8.89 -1.92 -7.28
CA LEU A 43 -7.69 -1.17 -6.93
C LEU A 43 -7.80 0.29 -7.37
N LEU A 44 -8.29 0.55 -8.59
CA LEU A 44 -8.45 1.89 -9.14
C LEU A 44 -9.51 2.69 -8.35
N ASP A 45 -10.71 2.16 -8.22
CA ASP A 45 -11.85 2.87 -7.63
C ASP A 45 -11.70 3.13 -6.14
N THR A 46 -10.96 2.24 -5.44
CA THR A 46 -10.59 2.47 -4.04
C THR A 46 -9.31 3.31 -3.88
N SER A 47 -8.76 3.87 -4.97
CA SER A 47 -7.51 4.63 -4.99
C SER A 47 -6.35 3.88 -4.32
N PHE A 48 -6.20 2.62 -4.72
CA PHE A 48 -5.20 1.65 -4.25
C PHE A 48 -5.20 1.49 -2.71
N LYS A 49 -6.38 1.57 -2.09
CA LYS A 49 -6.53 1.32 -0.66
C LYS A 49 -6.29 -0.15 -0.37
N SER A 50 -5.38 -0.44 0.55
CA SER A 50 -5.14 -1.79 1.05
C SER A 50 -5.81 -2.00 2.40
N GLN A 51 -6.26 -3.23 2.64
CA GLN A 51 -6.66 -3.68 3.97
C GLN A 51 -5.47 -4.35 4.68
N SER A 52 -5.51 -4.41 6.01
CA SER A 52 -4.60 -5.27 6.77
C SER A 52 -4.70 -6.71 6.29
N ILE A 53 -3.54 -7.30 6.00
CA ILE A 53 -3.42 -8.71 5.65
C ILE A 53 -3.94 -9.66 6.75
N GLN A 54 -3.99 -9.19 8.00
CA GLN A 54 -4.54 -9.92 9.15
C GLN A 54 -6.08 -9.93 9.15
N ALA A 55 -6.68 -9.12 8.28
CA ALA A 55 -8.12 -9.10 8.02
C ALA A 55 -8.44 -9.74 6.67
N MET A 56 -7.71 -10.82 6.35
CA MET A 56 -7.98 -11.64 5.18
C MET A 56 -7.97 -13.11 5.59
N MET A 57 -9.03 -13.82 5.25
CA MET A 57 -9.07 -15.27 5.28
C MET A 57 -8.73 -15.77 3.88
N MET A 58 -7.63 -16.50 3.75
CA MET A 58 -7.11 -16.95 2.45
C MET A 58 -7.06 -18.46 2.36
N LYS A 59 -7.46 -19.02 1.21
CA LYS A 59 -7.34 -20.44 0.93
C LYS A 59 -5.85 -20.81 0.79
N LYS A 60 -5.37 -21.74 1.62
CA LYS A 60 -3.96 -22.19 1.60
C LYS A 60 -3.50 -22.66 0.23
N SER A 61 -4.34 -23.43 -0.49
CA SER A 61 -3.97 -23.97 -1.79
C SER A 61 -3.73 -22.85 -2.83
N PHE A 62 -4.57 -21.81 -2.82
CA PHE A 62 -4.40 -20.61 -3.63
C PHE A 62 -3.03 -19.96 -3.42
N LEU A 63 -2.62 -19.75 -2.16
CA LEU A 63 -1.32 -19.15 -1.85
C LEU A 63 -0.14 -19.98 -2.37
N LEU A 64 -0.23 -21.31 -2.23
CA LEU A 64 0.83 -22.23 -2.67
C LEU A 64 0.90 -22.35 -4.19
N GLU A 65 -0.25 -22.51 -4.85
CA GLU A 65 -0.36 -22.66 -6.30
C GLU A 65 0.10 -21.39 -7.03
N ARG A 66 -0.26 -20.20 -6.50
CA ARG A 66 0.14 -18.90 -7.04
C ARG A 66 1.52 -18.43 -6.58
N LYS A 67 2.16 -19.17 -5.66
CA LYS A 67 3.49 -18.86 -5.09
C LYS A 67 3.57 -17.45 -4.50
N LEU A 68 2.47 -16.96 -3.93
CA LEU A 68 2.37 -15.61 -3.38
C LEU A 68 3.16 -15.52 -2.08
N LYS A 69 4.12 -14.58 -2.03
CA LYS A 69 4.98 -14.33 -0.86
C LYS A 69 5.21 -12.84 -0.69
N MET A 70 5.26 -12.38 0.55
CA MET A 70 5.66 -11.01 0.86
C MET A 70 7.13 -10.81 0.52
N VAL A 71 7.46 -9.60 0.09
CA VAL A 71 8.86 -9.17 -0.04
C VAL A 71 9.44 -9.04 1.35
N GLU A 72 10.49 -9.82 1.66
CA GLU A 72 11.08 -9.80 3.00
C GLU A 72 11.94 -8.56 3.27
N GLY A 73 11.86 -8.07 4.51
CA GLY A 73 12.78 -7.09 5.07
C GLY A 73 12.54 -5.65 4.63
N VAL A 74 11.38 -5.35 4.04
CA VAL A 74 11.00 -4.00 3.59
C VAL A 74 9.88 -3.43 4.46
N VAL A 75 9.62 -2.12 4.34
CA VAL A 75 8.51 -1.46 5.04
C VAL A 75 7.37 -1.26 4.05
N GLY A 76 6.15 -1.66 4.41
CA GLY A 76 4.99 -1.60 3.51
C GLY A 76 4.83 -2.84 2.63
N GLU A 77 5.46 -3.97 3.01
CA GLU A 77 5.31 -5.28 2.37
C GLU A 77 3.85 -5.74 2.34
N ASP A 78 3.09 -5.46 3.39
CA ASP A 78 1.67 -5.80 3.54
C ASP A 78 0.78 -5.14 2.47
N THR A 79 1.09 -3.90 2.12
CA THR A 79 0.33 -3.08 1.16
C THR A 79 0.46 -3.65 -0.25
N LEU A 80 1.69 -3.94 -0.67
CA LEU A 80 1.95 -4.56 -1.98
C LEU A 80 1.40 -5.98 -2.02
N TYR A 81 1.62 -6.76 -0.97
CA TYR A 81 1.12 -8.13 -0.90
C TYR A 81 -0.40 -8.18 -0.98
N PHE A 82 -1.11 -7.22 -0.37
CA PHE A 82 -2.56 -7.09 -0.54
C PHE A 82 -2.95 -6.91 -2.02
N TRP A 83 -2.27 -6.05 -2.77
CA TRP A 83 -2.53 -5.87 -4.20
C TRP A 83 -2.23 -7.15 -4.99
N GLU A 84 -1.09 -7.78 -4.75
CA GLU A 84 -0.69 -9.02 -5.41
C GLU A 84 -1.70 -10.16 -5.16
N VAL A 85 -2.14 -10.32 -3.91
CA VAL A 85 -3.12 -11.31 -3.50
C VAL A 85 -4.47 -11.04 -4.16
N LEU A 86 -4.96 -9.80 -4.10
CA LEU A 86 -6.23 -9.42 -4.71
C LEU A 86 -6.22 -9.67 -6.23
N TYR A 87 -5.15 -9.28 -6.92
CA TYR A 87 -5.01 -9.39 -8.37
C TYR A 87 -4.89 -10.85 -8.87
N ASN A 88 -4.31 -11.74 -8.05
CA ASN A 88 -4.10 -13.14 -8.42
C ASN A 88 -5.26 -14.07 -8.03
N ALA A 89 -6.23 -13.60 -7.25
CA ALA A 89 -7.37 -14.39 -6.82
C ALA A 89 -8.38 -14.63 -7.95
N GLN A 90 -8.87 -15.87 -8.08
CA GLN A 90 -9.95 -16.17 -9.02
C GLN A 90 -11.29 -15.63 -8.52
N SER A 91 -11.49 -15.63 -7.20
CA SER A 91 -12.67 -15.10 -6.54
C SER A 91 -12.36 -14.59 -5.14
N PHE A 92 -12.95 -13.45 -4.77
CA PHE A 92 -12.86 -12.89 -3.43
C PHE A 92 -14.17 -12.23 -3.00
N ALA A 93 -14.34 -12.09 -1.70
CA ALA A 93 -15.49 -11.40 -1.11
C ALA A 93 -15.05 -10.33 -0.11
N THR A 94 -15.82 -9.26 -0.03
CA THR A 94 -15.72 -8.27 1.07
C THR A 94 -16.90 -8.47 2.01
N ILE A 95 -16.66 -8.48 3.32
CA ILE A 95 -17.70 -8.68 4.33
C ILE A 95 -17.72 -7.52 5.33
N ASN A 96 -18.91 -7.12 5.75
CA ASN A 96 -19.10 -6.08 6.75
C ASN A 96 -18.94 -6.62 8.18
N GLU A 97 -17.85 -7.32 8.45
CA GLU A 97 -17.56 -7.95 9.74
C GLU A 97 -16.18 -7.52 10.24
N ILE A 98 -16.08 -7.25 11.54
CA ILE A 98 -14.80 -6.99 12.19
C ILE A 98 -14.15 -8.34 12.48
N ILE A 99 -13.05 -8.64 11.79
CA ILE A 99 -12.36 -9.93 11.92
C ILE A 99 -11.01 -9.83 12.63
N HIS A 100 -10.52 -8.61 12.86
CA HIS A 100 -9.25 -8.39 13.55
C HIS A 100 -9.23 -7.08 14.35
N ILE A 101 -8.58 -7.11 15.51
CA ILE A 101 -8.28 -5.93 16.31
C ILE A 101 -6.77 -5.71 16.25
N TYR A 102 -6.35 -4.65 15.58
CA TYR A 102 -4.97 -4.25 15.40
C TYR A 102 -4.54 -3.29 16.52
N PHE A 103 -3.68 -3.76 17.41
CA PHE A 103 -3.11 -2.93 18.49
C PHE A 103 -1.89 -2.14 17.98
N ALA A 104 -2.08 -0.85 17.72
CA ALA A 104 -1.05 0.05 17.19
C ALA A 104 -0.27 0.80 18.29
N GLY A 105 -0.69 0.68 19.54
CA GLY A 105 -0.22 1.50 20.68
C GLY A 105 0.96 0.97 21.48
N VAL A 106 1.75 0.00 20.98
CA VAL A 106 2.87 -0.56 21.76
C VAL A 106 4.11 0.32 21.61
N GLU A 107 4.55 0.94 22.72
CA GLU A 107 5.86 1.59 22.82
C GLU A 107 6.97 0.58 22.46
N GLY A 108 7.79 0.92 21.46
CA GLY A 108 8.85 0.04 20.93
C GLY A 108 8.71 -0.34 19.46
N SER A 109 7.66 0.12 18.77
CA SER A 109 7.54 -0.09 17.33
C SER A 109 8.71 0.55 16.56
N SER A 110 9.15 -0.14 15.51
CA SER A 110 10.10 0.30 14.46
C SER A 110 9.75 1.65 13.80
N VAL A 111 8.62 2.25 14.19
CA VAL A 111 8.12 3.55 13.76
C VAL A 111 8.78 4.72 14.51
N ASN A 112 9.40 4.51 15.68
CA ASN A 112 9.96 5.59 16.50
C ASN A 112 11.44 5.91 16.24
N ASN A 113 12.22 4.97 15.70
CA ASN A 113 13.63 5.20 15.33
C ASN A 113 13.78 5.25 13.81
N ILE A 114 13.49 6.41 13.22
CA ILE A 114 13.60 6.64 11.78
C ILE A 114 15.07 6.89 11.45
N THR A 115 15.67 5.99 10.68
CA THR A 115 17.08 6.03 10.24
C THR A 115 17.18 5.91 8.73
N LEU A 116 18.36 6.10 8.15
CA LEU A 116 18.60 5.94 6.71
C LEU A 116 18.07 4.59 6.19
N GLN A 117 18.20 3.53 6.99
CA GLN A 117 17.70 2.20 6.67
C GLN A 117 16.18 2.14 6.44
N THR A 118 15.41 3.04 7.06
CA THR A 118 13.97 3.13 6.78
C THR A 118 13.70 3.56 5.33
N PHE A 119 14.49 4.50 4.80
CA PHE A 119 14.36 5.01 3.44
C PHE A 119 14.88 4.03 2.40
N LEU A 120 15.99 3.36 2.68
CA LEU A 120 16.50 2.28 1.81
C LEU A 120 15.47 1.15 1.66
N LYS A 121 14.74 0.83 2.74
CA LYS A 121 13.60 -0.11 2.69
C LYS A 121 12.43 0.44 1.88
N TYR A 122 12.17 1.74 1.92
CA TYR A 122 11.17 2.36 1.03
C TYR A 122 11.55 2.26 -0.43
N LYS A 123 12.81 2.51 -0.78
CA LYS A 123 13.28 2.34 -2.16
C LYS A 123 13.07 0.92 -2.66
N LYS A 124 13.46 -0.08 -1.86
CA LYS A 124 13.28 -1.49 -2.22
C LYS A 124 11.82 -1.90 -2.41
N ILE A 125 10.87 -1.41 -1.59
CA ILE A 125 9.44 -1.72 -1.82
C ILE A 125 8.89 -0.98 -3.04
N GLU A 126 9.36 0.25 -3.32
CA GLU A 126 8.92 1.02 -4.49
C GLU A 126 9.40 0.40 -5.81
N GLU A 127 10.62 -0.15 -5.85
CA GLU A 127 11.10 -0.96 -6.99
C GLU A 127 10.15 -2.13 -7.28
N ARG A 128 9.71 -2.85 -6.23
CA ARG A 128 8.77 -3.97 -6.36
C ARG A 128 7.36 -3.54 -6.76
N LYS A 129 6.89 -2.40 -6.25
CA LYS A 129 5.60 -1.82 -6.65
C LYS A 129 5.63 -1.40 -8.11
N LEU A 130 6.69 -0.72 -8.55
CA LEU A 130 6.84 -0.30 -9.95
C LEU A 130 6.74 -1.50 -10.89
N GLU A 131 7.47 -2.60 -10.60
CA GLU A 131 7.39 -3.83 -11.37
C GLU A 131 5.97 -4.41 -11.41
N PHE A 132 5.30 -4.52 -10.25
CA PHE A 132 3.91 -4.99 -10.18
C PHE A 132 2.97 -4.13 -11.02
N LEU A 133 3.05 -2.81 -10.87
CA LEU A 133 2.19 -1.85 -11.56
C LEU A 133 2.41 -1.89 -13.07
N GLN A 134 3.65 -2.03 -13.54
CA GLN A 134 3.97 -2.17 -14.96
C GLN A 134 3.44 -3.48 -15.54
N ASN A 135 3.69 -4.59 -14.86
CA ASN A 135 3.27 -5.93 -15.30
C ASN A 135 1.75 -6.08 -15.41
N HIS A 136 1.00 -5.22 -14.71
CA HIS A 136 -0.46 -5.26 -14.67
C HIS A 136 -1.12 -4.03 -15.30
N SER A 137 -0.36 -3.14 -15.94
CA SER A 137 -0.87 -1.93 -16.58
C SER A 137 -1.70 -1.06 -15.62
N LEU A 138 -1.22 -0.89 -14.38
CA LEU A 138 -1.86 -0.10 -13.31
C LEU A 138 -1.07 1.17 -12.95
N LEU A 139 0.06 1.41 -13.63
CA LEU A 139 1.03 2.43 -13.25
C LEU A 139 0.48 3.85 -13.40
N ASP A 140 -0.19 4.15 -14.50
CA ASP A 140 -0.67 5.49 -14.80
C ASP A 140 -1.73 5.93 -13.78
N GLU A 141 -2.66 5.04 -13.45
CA GLU A 141 -3.69 5.27 -12.45
C GLU A 141 -3.12 5.35 -11.04
N TYR A 142 -2.12 4.52 -10.72
CA TYR A 142 -1.42 4.62 -9.44
C TYR A 142 -0.73 5.97 -9.26
N LEU A 143 -0.06 6.48 -10.30
CA LEU A 143 0.57 7.79 -10.29
C LEU A 143 -0.45 8.92 -10.12
N ALA A 144 -1.61 8.81 -10.79
CA ALA A 144 -2.68 9.80 -10.69
C ALA A 144 -3.37 9.80 -9.32
N LEU A 145 -3.59 8.64 -8.72
CA LEU A 145 -4.48 8.49 -7.55
C LEU A 145 -3.73 8.37 -6.22
N ARG A 146 -2.54 7.76 -6.20
CA ARG A 146 -1.96 7.24 -4.95
C ARG A 146 -0.50 7.58 -4.70
N PHE A 147 0.35 7.62 -5.71
CA PHE A 147 1.79 7.86 -5.52
C PHE A 147 2.04 9.16 -4.76
N SER A 148 1.45 10.28 -5.22
CA SER A 148 1.63 11.59 -4.60
C SER A 148 1.18 11.62 -3.14
N TYR A 149 0.05 10.97 -2.87
CA TYR A 149 -0.45 10.85 -1.50
C TYR A 149 0.54 10.10 -0.60
N TYR A 150 1.06 8.95 -1.03
CA TYR A 150 2.01 8.18 -0.23
C TYR A 150 3.33 8.91 -0.04
N PHE A 151 3.89 9.47 -1.10
CA PHE A 151 5.16 10.18 -1.03
C PHE A 151 5.08 11.35 -0.04
N ASN A 152 4.04 12.18 -0.15
CA ASN A 152 3.87 13.34 0.71
C ASN A 152 3.46 12.98 2.15
N ASN A 153 2.49 12.10 2.32
CA ASN A 153 1.91 11.82 3.64
C ASN A 153 2.65 10.74 4.42
N TRP A 154 3.53 9.98 3.79
CA TRP A 154 4.28 8.92 4.45
C TRP A 154 5.79 9.17 4.42
N TYR A 155 6.37 9.28 3.23
CA TYR A 155 7.83 9.39 3.07
C TYR A 155 8.36 10.74 3.56
N LEU A 156 7.81 11.85 3.05
CA LEU A 156 8.22 13.19 3.47
C LEU A 156 7.92 13.45 4.95
N LYS A 157 6.74 13.04 5.45
CA LYS A 157 6.43 13.19 6.89
C LYS A 157 7.40 12.43 7.80
N LYS A 158 7.90 11.27 7.38
CA LYS A 158 8.91 10.52 8.15
C LYS A 158 10.29 11.17 8.05
N TRP A 159 10.67 11.64 6.86
CA TRP A 159 11.92 12.37 6.66
C TRP A 159 11.99 13.64 7.51
N ASN A 160 10.91 14.43 7.56
CA ASN A 160 10.82 15.62 8.41
C ASN A 160 11.01 15.33 9.91
N ARG A 161 10.70 14.11 10.36
CA ARG A 161 10.82 13.66 11.76
C ARG A 161 12.17 12.99 12.07
N MET A 162 13.02 12.80 11.06
CA MET A 162 14.33 12.19 11.20
C MET A 162 15.31 13.12 11.96
N LYS A 163 16.36 12.56 12.56
CA LYS A 163 17.48 13.33 13.11
C LYS A 163 18.36 13.87 11.98
N GLU A 164 18.94 15.06 12.16
CA GLU A 164 19.68 15.79 11.11
C GLU A 164 20.84 15.02 10.48
N TYR A 165 21.60 14.24 11.25
CA TYR A 165 22.86 13.64 10.77
C TYR A 165 22.70 12.68 9.57
N ASP A 166 21.52 12.08 9.38
CA ASP A 166 21.21 11.16 8.27
C ASP A 166 20.26 11.78 7.22
N LYS A 167 19.81 13.03 7.41
CA LYS A 167 18.72 13.60 6.59
C LYS A 167 19.10 13.78 5.13
N ASP A 168 20.32 14.22 4.84
CA ASP A 168 20.76 14.45 3.46
C ASP A 168 20.83 13.14 2.67
N GLN A 169 21.41 12.09 3.27
CA GLN A 169 21.44 10.76 2.65
C GLN A 169 20.04 10.20 2.43
N ALA A 170 19.13 10.40 3.39
CA ALA A 170 17.74 10.00 3.22
C ALA A 170 17.01 10.82 2.13
N LYS A 171 17.33 12.12 1.97
CA LYS A 171 16.80 12.97 0.90
C LYS A 171 17.23 12.45 -0.47
N GLU A 172 18.47 12.01 -0.63
CA GLU A 172 18.94 11.38 -1.88
C GLU A 172 18.19 10.08 -2.18
N VAL A 173 17.93 9.23 -1.18
CA VAL A 173 17.10 8.02 -1.40
C VAL A 173 15.67 8.37 -1.84
N LEU A 174 15.09 9.47 -1.35
CA LEU A 174 13.78 9.93 -1.80
C LEU A 174 13.81 10.48 -3.24
N LYS A 175 14.91 11.13 -3.65
CA LYS A 175 15.14 11.51 -5.05
C LYS A 175 15.21 10.29 -5.94
N ASP A 176 15.99 9.28 -5.56
CA ASP A 176 16.09 8.02 -6.30
C ASP A 176 14.70 7.40 -6.51
N ILE A 177 13.85 7.37 -5.46
CA ILE A 177 12.49 6.87 -5.56
C ILE A 177 11.69 7.66 -6.61
N LEU A 178 11.74 8.99 -6.56
CA LEU A 178 11.02 9.83 -7.50
C LEU A 178 11.52 9.63 -8.94
N GLU A 179 12.84 9.54 -9.12
CA GLU A 179 13.48 9.34 -10.42
C GLU A 179 13.06 8.02 -11.08
N MET A 180 12.80 6.96 -10.31
CA MET A 180 12.26 5.71 -10.85
C MET A 180 10.89 5.89 -11.52
N TYR A 181 10.07 6.82 -11.02
CA TYR A 181 8.72 7.05 -11.54
C TYR A 181 8.63 8.18 -12.56
N LEU A 182 9.61 9.10 -12.57
CA LEU A 182 9.61 10.29 -13.43
C LEU A 182 9.38 10.01 -14.93
N PRO A 183 9.94 8.94 -15.54
CA PRO A 183 9.70 8.62 -16.95
C PRO A 183 8.24 8.31 -17.29
N TYR A 184 7.44 7.91 -16.30
CA TYR A 184 6.05 7.49 -16.46
C TYR A 184 5.05 8.59 -16.04
N MET A 185 5.53 9.68 -15.44
CA MET A 185 4.67 10.78 -15.01
C MET A 185 4.28 11.68 -16.18
N GLN A 186 3.06 12.20 -16.12
CA GLN A 186 2.57 13.28 -16.96
C GLN A 186 3.21 14.62 -16.57
N GLU A 187 3.27 15.56 -17.50
CA GLU A 187 4.01 16.82 -17.32
C GLU A 187 3.51 17.66 -16.14
N HIS A 188 2.19 17.72 -15.93
CA HIS A 188 1.60 18.42 -14.80
C HIS A 188 2.00 17.80 -13.45
N GLN A 189 2.16 16.47 -13.39
CA GLN A 189 2.60 15.76 -12.18
C GLN A 189 4.07 16.12 -11.87
N LYS A 190 4.95 16.13 -12.89
CA LYS A 190 6.38 16.48 -12.72
C LYS A 190 6.57 17.89 -12.13
N HIS A 191 5.74 18.84 -12.53
CA HIS A 191 5.83 20.22 -12.05
C HIS A 191 5.63 20.33 -10.53
N GLU A 192 4.65 19.61 -9.97
CA GLU A 192 4.42 19.57 -8.52
C GLU A 192 5.65 19.06 -7.75
N TRP A 193 6.37 18.09 -8.32
CA TRP A 193 7.50 17.43 -7.67
C TRP A 193 8.78 18.25 -7.67
N HIS A 194 9.04 19.02 -8.73
CA HIS A 194 10.18 19.94 -8.77
C HIS A 194 10.15 20.98 -7.64
N LEU A 195 8.96 21.28 -7.09
CA LEU A 195 8.80 22.20 -5.95
C LEU A 195 9.08 21.51 -4.61
N LEU A 196 8.77 20.22 -4.49
CA LEU A 196 8.91 19.45 -3.23
C LEU A 196 10.36 19.06 -2.92
N MET A 197 11.24 19.03 -3.92
CA MET A 197 12.64 18.59 -3.78
C MET A 197 13.66 19.75 -3.72
N ARG A 198 13.20 21.01 -3.81
CA ARG A 198 14.00 22.21 -3.48
C ARG A 198 14.17 22.27 -1.97
#